data_AF-A0A1F4R4P5-F1
#
_entry.id   AF-A0A1F4R4P5-F1
#
_cell.length_a   1.000
_cell.length_b   1.000
_cell.length_c   1.000
_cell.angle_alpha   90.00
_cell.angle_beta   90.00
_cell.angle_gamma   90.00
#
_symmetry.space_group_name_H-M   'P 1'
#
loop_
_entity.id
_entity.type
_entity.pdbx_description
1 polymer ?
#
loop_
_entity_poly.entity_id
_entity_poly.type
_entity_poly.pdbx_seq_one_letter_code
_entity_poly.pdbx_strand_id
1 'polypeptide(L)'
;MNAFCADHLNPYVNFHRPCFFPETITDAKGKERKKYRYEEMKTPYEKFKSLPEAAQYLKKGITFAQLDVQAAKMSDNDAALAMNSARKKLFKDISASIKKRA
;
A
#
# COMPACT_ATOMS: atom_id res chain seq x y z
N MET A 1 -8.71 15.89 -6.01
CA MET A 1 -7.98 14.65 -6.37
C MET A 1 -6.74 14.47 -5.50
N ASN A 2 -5.85 15.47 -5.38
CA ASN A 2 -4.65 15.38 -4.52
C ASN A 2 -4.94 15.04 -3.04
N ALA A 3 -5.96 15.67 -2.43
CA ALA A 3 -6.37 15.35 -1.05
C ALA A 3 -6.79 13.89 -0.88
N PHE A 4 -7.60 13.34 -1.81
CA PHE A 4 -7.96 11.92 -1.77
C PHE A 4 -6.73 11.00 -1.81
N CYS A 5 -5.73 11.35 -2.62
CA CYS A 5 -4.51 10.57 -2.69
C CYS A 5 -3.73 10.62 -1.38
N ALA A 6 -3.53 11.81 -0.82
CA ALA A 6 -2.77 12.00 0.42
C ALA A 6 -3.47 11.40 1.64
N ASP A 7 -4.79 11.59 1.76
CA ASP A 7 -5.54 11.31 2.99
C ASP A 7 -6.10 9.88 3.02
N HIS A 8 -6.30 9.25 1.86
CA HIS A 8 -6.97 7.94 1.76
C HIS A 8 -6.19 6.91 0.96
N LEU A 9 -5.85 7.21 -0.31
CA LEU A 9 -5.27 6.21 -1.20
C LEU A 9 -3.86 5.79 -0.76
N ASN A 10 -2.97 6.76 -0.56
CA ASN A 10 -1.57 6.48 -0.27
C ASN A 10 -1.39 5.79 1.09
N PRO A 11 -2.07 6.21 2.18
CA PRO A 11 -1.99 5.48 3.44
C PRO A 11 -2.48 4.04 3.30
N TYR A 12 -3.63 3.82 2.65
CA TYR A 12 -4.17 2.48 2.44
C TYR A 12 -3.22 1.59 1.63
N VAL A 13 -2.76 2.07 0.47
CA VAL A 13 -1.91 1.27 -0.42
C VAL A 13 -0.58 0.92 0.25
N ASN A 14 0.04 1.84 0.98
CA ASN A 14 1.36 1.61 1.55
C ASN A 14 1.33 0.79 2.84
N PHE A 15 0.32 0.98 3.69
CA PHE A 15 0.33 0.43 5.06
C PHE A 15 -0.70 -0.66 5.32
N HIS A 16 -1.71 -0.84 4.45
CA HIS A 16 -2.83 -1.75 4.75
C HIS A 16 -3.22 -2.66 3.59
N ARG A 17 -2.66 -2.46 2.38
CA ARG A 17 -2.99 -3.30 1.24
C ARG A 17 -2.14 -4.57 1.23
N PRO A 18 -2.72 -5.75 1.41
CA PRO A 18 -1.97 -7.00 1.28
C PRO A 18 -1.48 -7.16 -0.16
N CYS A 19 -0.18 -7.44 -0.30
CA CYS A 19 0.49 -7.63 -1.59
C CYS A 19 1.27 -8.95 -1.57
N PHE A 20 1.22 -9.69 -2.67
CA PHE A 20 2.05 -10.88 -2.85
C PHE A 20 3.43 -10.48 -3.34
N PHE A 21 4.47 -10.92 -2.63
CA PHE A 21 5.85 -10.80 -3.08
C PHE A 21 6.39 -12.17 -3.50
N PRO A 22 7.07 -12.27 -4.65
CA PRO A 22 7.52 -13.56 -5.16
C PRO A 22 8.79 -14.06 -4.46
N GLU A 23 8.83 -15.35 -4.20
CA GLU A 23 10.05 -16.12 -4.01
C GLU A 23 10.60 -16.53 -5.38
N THR A 24 11.92 -16.44 -5.56
CA THR A 24 12.57 -16.92 -6.79
C THR A 24 13.09 -18.34 -6.55
N ILE A 25 12.62 -19.27 -7.38
CA ILE A 25 13.03 -20.67 -7.36
C ILE A 25 13.71 -20.98 -8.68
N THR A 26 14.93 -21.51 -8.62
CA THR A 26 15.66 -21.98 -9.80
C THR A 26 15.44 -23.46 -9.98
N ASP A 27 14.97 -23.89 -11.16
CA ASP A 27 14.79 -25.31 -11.44
C ASP A 27 16.12 -26.02 -11.78
N ALA A 28 16.09 -27.35 -11.86
CA ALA A 28 17.28 -28.17 -12.14
C ALA A 28 17.95 -27.86 -13.49
N LYS A 29 17.28 -27.13 -14.38
CA LYS A 29 17.83 -26.68 -15.68
C LYS A 29 18.33 -25.23 -15.64
N GLY A 30 18.39 -24.61 -14.45
CA GLY A 30 18.83 -23.24 -14.25
C GLY A 30 17.78 -22.18 -14.58
N LYS A 31 16.51 -22.55 -14.85
CA LYS A 31 15.47 -21.57 -15.15
C LYS A 31 14.84 -21.02 -13.87
N GLU A 32 14.85 -19.69 -13.73
CA GLU A 32 14.13 -19.02 -12.64
C GLU A 32 12.62 -19.06 -12.83
N ARG A 33 11.91 -19.27 -11.73
CA ARG A 33 10.44 -19.21 -11.61
C ARG A 33 10.08 -18.39 -10.40
N LYS A 34 9.05 -17.55 -10.52
CA LYS A 34 8.53 -16.76 -9.40
C LYS A 34 7.36 -17.49 -8.77
N LYS A 35 7.40 -17.71 -7.45
CA LYS A 35 6.34 -18.36 -6.67
C LYS A 35 5.76 -17.36 -5.68
N TYR A 36 4.45 -17.15 -5.73
CA TYR A 36 3.73 -16.23 -4.85
C TYR A 36 3.04 -17.04 -3.77
N ARG A 37 3.55 -16.92 -2.55
CA ARG A 37 3.04 -17.68 -1.39
C ARG A 37 2.26 -16.77 -0.45
N TYR A 38 1.30 -17.34 0.27
CA TYR A 38 0.52 -16.58 1.24
C TYR A 38 1.38 -16.14 2.43
N GLU A 39 2.40 -16.92 2.81
CA GLU A 39 3.32 -16.57 3.90
C GLU A 39 4.20 -15.36 3.56
N GLU A 40 4.36 -15.04 2.28
CA GLU A 40 5.07 -13.85 1.80
C GLU A 40 4.12 -12.67 1.49
N MET A 41 2.84 -12.79 1.83
CA MET A 41 1.90 -11.70 1.71
C MET A 41 2.19 -10.66 2.80
N LYS A 42 2.51 -9.44 2.36
CA LYS A 42 2.90 -8.32 3.22
C LYS A 42 2.31 -7.04 2.65
N THR A 43 2.15 -6.02 3.48
CA THR A 43 1.95 -4.65 3.00
C THR A 43 3.24 -4.13 2.34
N PRO A 44 3.18 -3.15 1.44
CA PRO A 44 4.38 -2.55 0.87
C PRO A 44 5.34 -2.01 1.93
N TYR A 45 4.82 -1.43 3.01
CA TYR A 45 5.62 -0.97 4.14
C TYR A 45 6.35 -2.11 4.84
N GLU A 46 5.66 -3.20 5.20
CA GLU A 46 6.28 -4.36 5.85
C GLU A 46 7.33 -5.00 4.94
N LYS A 47 7.06 -5.09 3.64
CA LYS A 47 8.05 -5.58 2.68
C LYS A 47 9.28 -4.68 2.66
N PHE A 48 9.10 -3.36 2.57
CA PHE A 48 10.20 -2.41 2.59
C PHE A 48 11.03 -2.54 3.87
N LYS A 49 10.37 -2.61 5.03
CA LYS A 49 11.04 -2.79 6.33
C LYS A 49 11.82 -4.11 6.43
N SER A 50 11.42 -5.15 5.71
CA SER A 50 12.11 -6.45 5.68
C SER A 50 13.39 -6.49 4.83
N LEU A 51 13.68 -5.45 4.03
CA LEU A 51 14.86 -5.41 3.17
C LEU A 51 16.14 -5.13 3.97
N PRO A 52 17.29 -5.68 3.54
CA PRO A 52 18.58 -5.34 4.15
C PRO A 52 18.85 -3.85 3.98
N GLU A 53 19.35 -3.22 5.06
CA GLU A 53 19.71 -1.81 5.10
C GLU A 53 18.57 -0.85 4.68
N ALA A 54 17.31 -1.24 4.84
CA ALA A 54 16.16 -0.47 4.37
C ALA A 54 16.12 0.99 4.89
N ALA A 55 16.67 1.23 6.08
CA ALA A 55 16.73 2.56 6.71
C ALA A 55 17.44 3.60 5.84
N GLN A 56 18.43 3.20 5.02
CA GLN A 56 19.20 4.12 4.18
C GLN A 56 18.35 4.79 3.09
N TYR A 57 17.23 4.17 2.71
CA TYR A 57 16.32 4.67 1.68
C TYR A 57 15.21 5.57 2.24
N LEU A 58 15.19 5.79 3.57
CA LEU A 58 14.27 6.74 4.19
C LEU A 58 14.68 8.17 3.84
N LYS A 59 13.67 9.04 3.66
CA LYS A 59 13.92 10.48 3.54
C LYS A 59 14.58 11.00 4.83
N LYS A 60 15.45 11.99 4.70
CA LYS A 60 16.08 12.66 5.85
C LYS A 60 15.02 13.09 6.88
N GLY A 61 15.21 12.68 8.13
CA GLY A 61 14.30 12.99 9.24
C GLY A 61 13.09 12.06 9.38
N ILE A 62 12.92 11.08 8.49
CA ILE A 62 11.91 10.02 8.62
C ILE A 62 12.53 8.79 9.27
N THR A 63 11.84 8.20 10.24
CA THR A 63 12.27 6.97 10.93
C THR A 63 11.23 5.86 10.78
N PHE A 64 11.67 4.60 10.91
CA PHE A 64 10.73 3.47 10.96
C PHE A 64 9.75 3.57 12.12
N ALA A 65 10.15 4.13 13.26
CA ALA A 65 9.22 4.33 14.38
C ALA A 65 8.03 5.25 14.00
N GLN A 66 8.27 6.31 13.23
CA GLN A 66 7.19 7.17 12.73
C GLN A 66 6.27 6.42 11.75
N LEU A 67 6.85 5.58 10.90
CA LEU A 67 6.09 4.77 9.93
C LEU A 67 5.30 3.64 10.61
N ASP A 68 5.85 3.05 11.68
CA ASP A 68 5.18 2.04 12.51
C ASP A 68 3.92 2.62 13.17
N VAL A 69 3.99 3.87 13.65
CA VAL A 69 2.81 4.57 14.19
C VAL A 69 1.73 4.76 13.11
N GLN A 70 2.11 5.00 11.85
CA GLN A 70 1.13 5.08 10.76
C GLN A 70 0.52 3.72 10.44
N ALA A 71 1.34 2.66 10.37
CA ALA A 71 0.87 1.31 10.11
C ALA A 71 -0.07 0.77 11.20
N ALA A 72 0.19 1.13 12.47
CA ALA A 72 -0.64 0.70 13.60
C ALA A 72 -1.92 1.53 13.80
N LYS A 73 -2.15 2.58 12.99
CA LYS A 73 -3.26 3.53 13.21
C LYS A 73 -4.64 2.92 13.01
N MET A 74 -4.76 1.91 12.15
CA MET A 74 -6.01 1.27 11.77
C MET A 74 -5.78 -0.22 11.52
N SER A 75 -6.83 -1.04 11.66
CA SER A 75 -6.79 -2.40 11.11
C SER A 75 -6.87 -2.35 9.57
N ASP A 76 -6.35 -3.37 8.90
CA ASP A 76 -6.38 -3.44 7.44
C ASP A 76 -7.81 -3.43 6.88
N ASN A 77 -8.74 -4.08 7.58
CA ASN A 77 -10.16 -4.09 7.23
C ASN A 77 -10.79 -2.69 7.37
N ASP A 78 -10.49 -1.99 8.47
CA ASP A 78 -11.00 -0.62 8.67
C ASP A 78 -10.43 0.35 7.64
N ALA A 79 -9.14 0.22 7.32
CA ALA A 79 -8.50 1.02 6.29
C ALA A 79 -9.11 0.76 4.89
N ALA A 80 -9.43 -0.50 4.57
CA ALA A 80 -10.13 -0.86 3.34
C ALA A 80 -11.55 -0.26 3.28
N LEU A 81 -12.30 -0.30 4.38
CA LEU A 81 -13.63 0.32 4.48
C LEU A 81 -13.56 1.84 4.33
N ALA A 82 -12.62 2.50 5.00
CA ALA A 82 -12.42 3.94 4.92
C ALA A 82 -12.04 4.38 3.49
N MET A 83 -11.09 3.69 2.85
CA MET A 83 -10.67 3.96 1.48
C MET A 83 -11.85 3.82 0.51
N ASN A 84 -12.61 2.73 0.61
CA ASN A 84 -13.77 2.49 -0.24
C ASN A 84 -14.86 3.56 -0.07
N SER A 85 -15.09 4.01 1.16
CA SER A 85 -16.07 5.06 1.46
C SER A 85 -15.63 6.40 0.87
N ALA A 86 -14.37 6.78 1.06
CA ALA A 86 -13.80 7.99 0.47
C ALA A 86 -13.84 7.95 -1.07
N ARG A 87 -13.54 6.79 -1.65
CA ARG A 87 -13.58 6.58 -3.11
C ARG A 87 -14.99 6.79 -3.66
N LYS A 88 -16.01 6.21 -3.01
CA LYS A 88 -17.42 6.39 -3.39
C LYS A 88 -17.82 7.87 -3.36
N LYS A 89 -17.41 8.61 -2.31
CA LYS A 89 -17.67 10.05 -2.20
C LYS A 89 -17.01 10.82 -3.36
N LEU A 90 -15.73 10.58 -3.62
CA LEU A 90 -15.00 11.23 -4.71
C LEU A 90 -15.69 11.05 -6.07
N PHE A 91 -16.12 9.83 -6.40
CA PHE A 91 -16.79 9.57 -7.68
C PHE A 91 -18.16 10.24 -7.77
N LYS A 92 -18.91 10.34 -6.66
CA LYS A 92 -20.16 11.12 -6.63
C LYS A 92 -19.90 12.59 -6.93
N ASP A 93 -18.89 13.18 -6.29
CA ASP A 93 -18.54 14.59 -6.47
C ASP A 93 -18.07 14.88 -7.91
N ILE A 94 -17.26 14.00 -8.49
CA ILE A 94 -16.83 14.10 -9.90
C ILE A 94 -18.04 14.02 -10.83
N SER A 95 -18.93 13.04 -10.63
CA SER A 95 -20.14 12.89 -11.46
C SER A 95 -21.04 14.12 -11.38
N ALA A 96 -21.25 14.66 -10.18
CA ALA A 96 -22.02 15.89 -9.98
C ALA A 96 -21.38 17.10 -10.67
N SER A 97 -20.04 17.24 -10.58
CA SER A 97 -19.32 18.31 -11.26
C SER A 97 -19.40 18.20 -12.79
N ILE A 98 -19.42 16.99 -13.35
CA ILE A 98 -19.56 16.78 -14.80
C ILE A 98 -20.97 17.20 -15.23
N LYS A 99 -22.01 16.76 -14.51
CA LYS A 99 -23.41 17.14 -14.81
C LYS A 99 -23.65 18.64 -14.75
N LYS A 100 -22.99 19.37 -13.83
CA LYS A 100 -23.11 20.83 -13.74
C LYS A 100 -22.48 21.58 -14.94
N ARG A 101 -21.56 20.93 -15.66
CA ARG A 101 -20.84 21.51 -16.80
C ARG A 101 -21.45 21.11 -18.16
N ALA A 102 -22.39 20.17 -18.16
CA ALA A 102 -23.18 19.76 -19.31
C ALA A 102 -24.46 20.60 -19.38
#